data_AF-A0A923N070-F1
#
_entry.id   AF-A0A923N070-F1
#
_cell.length_a   1.000
_cell.length_b   1.000
_cell.length_c   1.000
_cell.angle_alpha   90.00
_cell.angle_beta   90.00
_cell.angle_gamma   90.00
#
_symmetry.space_group_name_H-M   'P 1'
#
loop_
_entity.id
_entity.type
_entity.pdbx_description
1 polymer ?
#
loop_
_entity_poly.entity_id
_entity_poly.type
_entity_poly.pdbx_seq_one_letter_code
_entity_poly.pdbx_strand_id
1 'polypeptide(L)'
;MKLTNQQIAYVNSDIQSFEIKWYELEVELTDHFISIIEDVWDKNQDLTFYQAKELAHQRFGKKEYKAIEKQRINILQKEYNRTQRKELTDYLKFPKIVMSILALILVYKFSFYFESTVSYIKTLSIIVLGLNFIHMMIWLWFRKVENERFLALEMTFRMTNSVMLGFYGFLVMTKDYLAIEYALPIACFLFVVTIAMILTSYHLTNKVFISIKKQYQLT
;
A
#
# COMPACT_ATOMS: atom_id res chain seq x y z
N MET A 1 19.09 14.50 -29.29
CA MET A 1 18.36 13.71 -30.30
C MET A 1 17.25 13.04 -29.53
N LYS A 2 16.03 13.04 -30.06
CA LYS A 2 14.91 12.34 -29.41
C LYS A 2 14.79 10.92 -29.96
N LEU A 3 14.59 9.95 -29.07
CA LEU A 3 14.42 8.55 -29.46
C LEU A 3 13.09 8.35 -30.20
N THR A 4 13.10 7.45 -31.19
CA THR A 4 11.85 7.03 -31.86
C THR A 4 11.06 6.06 -30.98
N ASN A 5 9.75 5.91 -31.24
CA ASN A 5 8.92 4.96 -30.51
C ASN A 5 9.45 3.52 -30.55
N GLN A 6 10.09 3.12 -31.66
CA GLN A 6 10.71 1.78 -31.78
C GLN A 6 11.94 1.64 -30.87
N GLN A 7 12.75 2.68 -30.75
CA GLN A 7 13.92 2.69 -29.86
C GLN A 7 13.51 2.74 -28.40
N ILE A 8 12.46 3.50 -28.07
CA ILE A 8 11.86 3.53 -26.72
C ILE A 8 11.34 2.15 -26.35
N ALA A 9 10.62 1.47 -27.25
CA ALA A 9 10.14 0.11 -27.01
C ALA A 9 11.30 -0.87 -26.79
N TYR A 10 12.39 -0.76 -27.56
CA TYR A 10 13.59 -1.56 -27.39
C TYR A 10 14.25 -1.32 -26.01
N VAL A 11 14.35 -0.05 -25.60
CA VAL A 11 14.89 0.31 -24.27
C VAL A 11 14.00 -0.24 -23.15
N ASN A 12 12.68 -0.16 -23.30
CA ASN A 12 11.74 -0.70 -22.32
C ASN A 12 11.93 -2.22 -22.13
N SER A 13 12.07 -2.98 -23.21
CA SER A 13 12.37 -4.42 -23.13
C SER A 13 13.72 -4.71 -22.48
N ASP A 14 14.74 -3.88 -22.70
CA ASP A 14 16.04 -4.00 -22.03
C ASP A 14 15.90 -3.78 -20.51
N ILE A 15 15.11 -2.79 -20.09
CA ILE A 15 14.87 -2.48 -18.68
C ILE A 15 14.03 -3.57 -17.98
N GLN A 16 13.04 -4.14 -18.67
CA GLN A 16 12.24 -5.27 -18.18
C GLN A 16 13.10 -6.51 -17.86
N SER A 17 14.23 -6.69 -18.54
CA SER A 17 15.16 -7.80 -18.27
C SER A 17 15.82 -7.73 -16.87
N PHE A 18 15.75 -6.59 -16.18
CA PHE A 18 16.25 -6.45 -14.81
C PHE A 18 15.29 -6.94 -13.72
N GLU A 19 14.11 -7.46 -14.09
CA GLU A 19 13.12 -8.06 -13.17
C GLU A 19 12.73 -7.11 -12.01
N ILE A 20 12.47 -5.86 -12.36
CA ILE A 20 12.14 -4.79 -11.42
C ILE A 20 10.82 -5.11 -10.73
N LYS A 21 10.84 -5.13 -9.39
CA LYS A 21 9.68 -5.61 -8.63
C LYS A 21 8.43 -4.71 -8.77
N TRP A 22 8.63 -3.40 -8.96
CA TRP A 22 7.57 -2.40 -8.93
C TRP A 22 7.49 -1.70 -10.28
N TYR A 23 6.33 -1.78 -10.93
CA TYR A 23 6.11 -1.23 -12.27
C TYR A 23 6.36 0.29 -12.34
N GLU A 24 5.98 1.02 -11.30
CA GLU A 24 6.27 2.46 -11.23
C GLU A 24 7.77 2.80 -11.28
N LEU A 25 8.63 1.93 -10.72
CA LEU A 25 10.07 2.10 -10.82
C LEU A 25 10.59 1.67 -12.18
N GLU A 26 10.00 0.63 -12.79
CA GLU A 26 10.34 0.22 -14.15
C GLU A 26 10.11 1.37 -15.14
N VAL A 27 8.93 1.99 -15.09
CA VAL A 27 8.61 3.15 -15.94
C VAL A 27 9.58 4.31 -15.70
N GLU A 28 9.87 4.63 -14.43
CA GLU A 28 10.75 5.73 -14.08
C GLU A 28 12.21 5.47 -14.51
N LEU A 29 12.70 4.24 -14.33
CA LEU A 29 14.05 3.85 -14.72
C LEU A 29 14.20 3.80 -16.24
N THR A 30 13.16 3.37 -16.95
CA THR A 30 13.10 3.46 -18.42
C THR A 30 13.21 4.91 -18.89
N ASP A 31 12.42 5.83 -18.33
CA ASP A 31 12.48 7.26 -18.68
C ASP A 31 13.84 7.89 -18.35
N HIS A 32 14.40 7.53 -17.20
CA HIS A 32 15.73 8.00 -16.81
C HIS A 32 16.82 7.49 -17.76
N PHE A 33 16.75 6.22 -18.15
CA PHE A 33 17.73 5.62 -19.07
C PHE A 33 17.61 6.19 -20.49
N ILE A 34 16.39 6.38 -20.99
CA ILE A 34 16.10 7.11 -22.25
C ILE A 34 16.77 8.48 -22.20
N SER A 35 16.54 9.25 -21.14
CA SER A 35 17.13 10.60 -20.99
C SER A 35 18.66 10.58 -21.04
N ILE A 36 19.31 9.55 -20.50
CA ILE A 36 20.77 9.41 -20.55
C ILE A 36 21.24 9.07 -21.96
N ILE A 37 20.52 8.20 -22.68
CA ILE A 37 20.83 7.90 -24.08
C ILE A 37 20.74 9.17 -24.91
N GLU A 38 19.68 9.96 -24.74
CA GLU A 38 19.50 11.23 -25.46
C GLU A 38 20.63 12.23 -25.15
N ASP A 39 21.05 12.36 -23.88
CA ASP A 39 22.16 13.24 -23.49
C ASP A 39 23.51 12.78 -24.07
N VAL A 40 23.78 11.47 -24.07
CA VAL A 40 24.98 10.91 -24.70
C VAL A 40 24.95 11.16 -26.21
N TRP A 41 23.79 10.99 -26.84
CA TRP A 41 23.63 11.13 -28.28
C TRP A 41 23.65 12.59 -28.73
N ASP A 42 23.18 13.52 -27.90
CA ASP A 42 23.30 14.96 -28.16
C ASP A 42 24.74 15.45 -28.08
N LYS A 43 25.57 14.85 -27.20
CA LYS A 43 26.98 15.19 -27.08
C LYS A 43 27.83 14.68 -28.24
N ASN A 44 27.39 13.62 -28.92
CA ASN A 44 28.06 13.08 -30.09
C ASN A 44 27.04 12.50 -31.09
N GLN A 45 26.68 13.30 -32.10
CA GLN A 45 25.68 12.94 -33.10
C GLN A 45 26.17 11.91 -34.13
N ASP A 46 27.48 11.63 -34.17
CA ASP A 46 28.05 10.61 -35.08
C ASP A 46 27.80 9.18 -34.57
N LEU A 47 27.32 9.04 -33.33
CA LEU A 47 26.98 7.75 -32.74
C LEU A 47 25.72 7.18 -33.39
N THR A 48 25.71 5.86 -33.60
CA THR A 48 24.47 5.12 -33.81
C THR A 48 23.70 4.98 -32.49
N PHE A 49 22.39 4.73 -32.57
CA PHE A 49 21.56 4.43 -31.39
C PHE A 49 22.18 3.36 -30.48
N TYR A 50 22.66 2.26 -31.05
CA TYR A 50 23.23 1.15 -30.28
C TYR A 50 24.52 1.56 -29.57
N GLN A 51 25.35 2.41 -30.19
CA GLN A 51 26.56 2.95 -29.56
C GLN A 51 26.20 3.94 -28.43
N ALA A 52 25.24 4.84 -28.66
CA ALA A 52 24.76 5.74 -27.61
C ALA A 52 24.16 4.97 -26.42
N LYS A 53 23.40 3.90 -26.70
CA LYS A 53 22.85 2.99 -25.67
C LYS A 53 23.94 2.30 -24.87
N GLU A 54 24.96 1.76 -25.53
CA GLU A 54 26.07 1.07 -24.85
C GLU A 54 26.85 2.03 -23.94
N LEU A 55 27.15 3.24 -24.44
CA LEU A 55 27.78 4.28 -23.63
C LEU A 55 26.89 4.74 -22.47
N ALA A 56 25.58 4.84 -22.68
CA ALA A 56 24.62 5.09 -21.62
C ALA A 56 24.64 3.96 -20.57
N HIS A 57 24.67 2.69 -20.98
CA HIS A 57 24.79 1.53 -20.08
C HIS A 57 26.07 1.57 -19.24
N GLN A 58 27.20 1.91 -19.86
CA GLN A 58 28.48 2.06 -19.16
C GLN A 58 28.44 3.19 -18.13
N ARG A 59 27.79 4.32 -18.49
CA ARG A 59 27.56 5.44 -17.58
C ARG A 59 26.53 5.12 -16.49
N PHE A 60 25.64 4.17 -16.73
CA PHE A 60 24.55 3.78 -15.84
C PHE A 60 24.92 2.66 -14.88
N GLY A 61 25.88 1.79 -15.24
CA GLY A 61 26.48 0.72 -14.42
C GLY A 61 25.51 -0.28 -13.75
N LYS A 62 25.70 -1.60 -13.95
CA LYS A 62 24.89 -2.64 -13.25
C LYS A 62 24.86 -2.54 -11.71
N LYS A 63 25.92 -2.02 -11.07
CA LYS A 63 25.96 -1.78 -9.61
C LYS A 63 25.25 -0.48 -9.20
N GLU A 64 25.20 0.51 -10.09
CA GLU A 64 24.47 1.76 -9.89
C GLU A 64 22.97 1.54 -10.00
N TYR A 65 22.49 0.69 -10.91
CA TYR A 65 21.06 0.36 -11.05
C TYR A 65 20.40 0.00 -9.70
N LYS A 66 20.95 -0.96 -8.95
CA LYS A 66 20.39 -1.37 -7.65
C LYS A 66 20.51 -0.28 -6.57
N ALA A 67 21.54 0.57 -6.67
CA ALA A 67 21.71 1.68 -5.74
C ALA A 67 20.68 2.78 -6.01
N ILE A 68 20.46 3.12 -7.28
CA ILE A 68 19.44 4.07 -7.74
C ILE A 68 18.04 3.55 -7.38
N GLU A 69 17.75 2.28 -7.69
CA GLU A 69 16.47 1.63 -7.33
C GLU A 69 16.22 1.74 -5.82
N LYS A 70 17.21 1.36 -4.99
CA LYS A 70 17.09 1.44 -3.52
C LYS A 70 16.89 2.89 -3.04
N GLN A 71 17.62 3.84 -3.62
CA GLN A 71 17.48 5.25 -3.28
C GLN A 71 16.08 5.77 -3.62
N ARG A 72 15.57 5.45 -4.81
CA ARG A 72 14.21 5.85 -5.25
C ARG A 72 13.14 5.18 -4.40
N ILE A 73 13.27 3.89 -4.09
CA ILE A 73 12.37 3.21 -3.14
C ILE A 73 12.33 3.97 -1.81
N ASN A 74 13.47 4.35 -1.25
CA ASN A 74 13.50 5.07 0.02
C ASN A 74 12.83 6.46 -0.05
N ILE A 75 12.98 7.17 -1.18
CA ILE A 75 12.32 8.46 -1.40
C ILE A 75 10.80 8.26 -1.51
N LEU A 76 10.35 7.37 -2.39
CA LEU A 76 8.93 7.06 -2.59
C LEU A 76 8.27 6.56 -1.31
N GLN A 77 8.97 5.75 -0.51
CA GLN A 77 8.45 5.31 0.79
C GLN A 77 8.18 6.48 1.74
N LYS A 78 9.07 7.47 1.80
CA LYS A 78 8.87 8.67 2.64
C LYS A 78 7.71 9.51 2.12
N GLU A 79 7.61 9.67 0.80
CA GLU A 79 6.51 10.40 0.16
C GLU A 79 5.17 9.72 0.41
N TYR A 80 5.07 8.42 0.16
CA TYR A 80 3.88 7.63 0.44
C TYR A 80 3.51 7.65 1.91
N ASN A 81 4.46 7.48 2.83
CA ASN A 81 4.17 7.60 4.26
C ASN A 81 3.60 8.97 4.65
N ARG A 82 4.14 10.05 4.09
CA ARG A 82 3.66 11.42 4.34
C ARG A 82 2.25 11.61 3.79
N THR A 83 2.02 11.21 2.54
CA THR A 83 0.73 11.33 1.86
C THR A 83 -0.34 10.48 2.56
N GLN A 84 -0.05 9.22 2.87
CA GLN A 84 -0.99 8.32 3.54
C GLN A 84 -1.35 8.79 4.95
N ARG A 85 -0.40 9.36 5.71
CA ARG A 85 -0.69 9.97 7.02
C ARG A 85 -1.64 11.16 6.90
N LYS A 86 -1.40 12.03 5.91
CA LYS A 86 -2.30 13.16 5.63
C LYS A 86 -3.70 12.67 5.27
N GLU A 87 -3.79 11.72 4.33
CA GLU A 87 -5.05 11.13 3.88
C GLU A 87 -5.80 10.42 5.02
N LEU A 88 -5.09 9.71 5.89
CA LEU A 88 -5.65 9.12 7.11
C LEU A 88 -6.27 10.20 8.01
N THR A 89 -5.54 11.27 8.30
CA THR A 89 -6.02 12.37 9.14
C THR A 89 -7.15 13.16 8.48
N ASP A 90 -7.20 13.24 7.15
CA ASP A 90 -8.27 13.89 6.40
C ASP A 90 -9.53 13.03 6.36
N TYR A 91 -9.36 11.71 6.24
CA TYR A 91 -10.46 10.76 6.25
C TYR A 91 -11.14 10.67 7.63
N LEU A 92 -10.35 10.58 8.69
CA LEU A 92 -10.82 10.49 10.09
C LEU A 92 -11.14 11.86 10.69
N LYS A 93 -11.80 12.74 9.94
CA LYS A 93 -12.34 14.01 10.45
C LYS A 93 -13.80 13.86 10.85
N PHE A 94 -14.33 14.91 11.48
CA PHE A 94 -15.77 15.09 11.63
C PHE A 94 -16.47 14.92 10.26
N PRO A 95 -17.58 14.16 10.16
CA PRO A 95 -18.38 13.56 11.24
C PRO A 95 -17.97 12.14 11.66
N LYS A 96 -16.95 11.52 11.05
CA LYS A 96 -16.63 10.10 11.25
C LYS A 96 -16.20 9.76 12.67
N ILE A 97 -15.49 10.67 13.35
CA ILE A 97 -15.13 10.51 14.76
C ILE A 97 -16.41 10.40 15.63
N VAL A 98 -17.39 11.25 15.39
CA VAL A 98 -18.66 11.23 16.13
C VAL A 98 -19.41 9.94 15.85
N MET A 99 -19.44 9.48 14.60
CA MET A 99 -20.03 8.18 14.26
C MET A 99 -19.32 7.01 14.95
N SER A 100 -18.00 7.03 15.10
CA SER A 100 -17.25 6.01 15.86
C SER A 100 -17.59 6.04 17.35
N ILE A 101 -17.75 7.21 17.96
CA ILE A 101 -18.17 7.34 19.36
C ILE A 101 -19.59 6.81 19.55
N LEU A 102 -20.52 7.17 18.66
CA LEU A 102 -21.88 6.65 18.68
C LEU A 102 -21.90 5.12 18.49
N ALA A 103 -21.11 4.60 17.56
CA ALA A 103 -20.96 3.16 17.37
C ALA A 103 -20.42 2.46 18.62
N LEU A 104 -19.47 3.06 19.34
CA LEU A 104 -18.96 2.53 20.60
C LEU A 104 -20.04 2.43 21.67
N ILE A 105 -20.85 3.48 21.83
CA ILE A 105 -21.97 3.48 22.78
C ILE A 105 -22.99 2.39 22.40
N LEU A 106 -23.31 2.27 21.11
CA LEU A 106 -24.26 1.27 20.61
C LEU A 106 -23.76 -0.17 20.83
N VAL A 107 -22.50 -0.44 20.46
CA VAL A 107 -21.87 -1.75 20.67
C VAL A 107 -21.87 -2.09 22.16
N TYR A 108 -21.44 -1.16 23.02
CA TYR A 108 -21.48 -1.38 24.46
C TYR A 108 -22.90 -1.63 24.99
N LYS A 109 -23.89 -0.82 24.60
CA LYS A 109 -25.30 -1.02 25.01
C LYS A 109 -25.86 -2.36 24.53
N PHE A 110 -25.40 -2.84 23.37
CA PHE A 110 -25.82 -4.13 22.84
C PHE A 110 -25.37 -5.31 23.72
N SER A 111 -24.33 -5.14 24.55
CA SER A 111 -23.91 -6.18 25.48
C SER A 111 -24.98 -6.54 26.51
N PHE A 112 -25.90 -5.63 26.85
CA PHE A 112 -26.96 -5.88 27.83
C PHE A 112 -28.04 -6.86 27.34
N TYR A 113 -28.05 -7.18 26.05
CA TYR A 113 -28.94 -8.22 25.49
C TYR A 113 -28.34 -9.63 25.53
N PHE A 114 -27.09 -9.78 26.00
CA PHE A 114 -26.44 -11.07 26.16
C PHE A 114 -26.49 -11.53 27.60
N GLU A 115 -26.81 -12.81 27.82
CA GLU A 115 -26.85 -13.42 29.15
C GLU A 115 -25.48 -13.44 29.85
N SER A 116 -24.39 -13.47 29.07
CA SER A 116 -23.03 -13.52 29.58
C SER A 116 -22.11 -12.56 28.83
N THR A 117 -21.39 -11.73 29.58
CA THR A 117 -20.33 -10.86 29.07
C THR A 117 -19.27 -11.64 28.28
N VAL A 118 -18.94 -12.85 28.74
CA VAL A 118 -17.98 -13.73 28.07
C VAL A 118 -18.47 -14.14 26.68
N SER A 119 -19.74 -14.53 26.57
CA SER A 119 -20.37 -14.91 25.30
C SER A 119 -20.37 -13.74 24.31
N TYR A 120 -20.67 -12.53 24.80
CA TYR A 120 -20.67 -11.31 24.01
C TYR A 120 -19.28 -10.98 23.46
N ILE A 121 -18.28 -10.93 24.32
CA ILE A 121 -16.89 -10.63 23.98
C ILE A 121 -16.34 -11.67 22.97
N LYS A 122 -16.66 -12.96 23.16
CA LYS A 122 -16.30 -14.03 22.21
C LYS A 122 -16.95 -13.82 20.84
N THR A 123 -18.22 -13.43 20.82
CA THR A 123 -18.94 -13.11 19.58
C THR A 123 -18.28 -11.96 18.82
N LEU A 124 -17.97 -10.85 19.49
CA LEU A 124 -17.25 -9.72 18.87
C LEU A 124 -15.90 -10.14 18.29
N SER A 125 -15.17 -11.01 19.00
CA SER A 125 -13.86 -11.50 18.58
C SER A 125 -13.94 -12.34 17.31
N ILE A 126 -14.93 -13.24 17.22
CA ILE A 126 -15.17 -14.05 16.02
C ILE A 126 -15.49 -13.15 14.82
N ILE A 127 -16.34 -12.13 15.01
CA ILE A 127 -16.68 -11.17 13.95
C ILE A 127 -15.42 -10.44 13.49
N VAL A 128 -14.59 -9.95 14.41
CA VAL A 128 -13.33 -9.25 14.09
C VAL A 128 -12.38 -10.15 13.30
N LEU A 129 -12.23 -11.42 13.69
CA LEU A 129 -11.42 -12.38 12.94
C LEU A 129 -11.93 -12.56 11.51
N GLY A 130 -13.25 -12.71 11.33
CA GLY A 130 -13.88 -12.81 10.01
C GLY A 130 -13.66 -11.55 9.17
N LEU A 131 -13.83 -10.36 9.74
CA LEU A 131 -13.58 -9.09 9.05
C LEU A 131 -12.11 -8.91 8.64
N ASN A 132 -11.17 -9.33 9.48
CA ASN A 132 -9.75 -9.31 9.14
C ASN A 132 -9.42 -10.28 8.00
N PHE A 133 -10.04 -11.46 8.00
CA PHE A 133 -9.90 -12.41 6.90
C PHE A 133 -10.44 -11.83 5.58
N ILE A 134 -11.63 -11.22 5.61
CA ILE A 134 -12.21 -10.52 4.44
C ILE A 134 -11.28 -9.39 3.98
N HIS A 135 -10.77 -8.59 4.91
CA HIS A 135 -9.83 -7.50 4.60
C HIS A 135 -8.56 -8.02 3.88
N MET A 136 -8.00 -9.14 4.37
CA MET A 136 -6.87 -9.81 3.73
C MET A 136 -7.21 -10.31 2.31
N MET A 137 -8.41 -10.87 2.10
CA MET A 137 -8.86 -11.29 0.77
C MET A 137 -9.02 -10.10 -0.19
N ILE A 138 -9.60 -9.00 0.29
CA ILE A 138 -9.72 -7.75 -0.48
C ILE A 138 -8.34 -7.24 -0.88
N TRP A 139 -7.35 -7.29 0.03
CA TRP A 139 -5.98 -6.92 -0.33
C TRP A 139 -5.39 -7.82 -1.42
N LEU A 140 -5.60 -9.14 -1.36
CA LEU A 140 -5.14 -10.05 -2.42
C LEU A 140 -5.77 -9.73 -3.78
N TRP A 141 -6.92 -9.08 -3.80
CA TRP A 141 -7.54 -8.57 -5.02
C TRP A 141 -6.90 -7.26 -5.48
N PHE A 142 -6.65 -6.31 -4.58
CA PHE A 142 -6.05 -5.01 -4.90
C PHE A 142 -4.52 -5.00 -5.08
N ARG A 143 -3.80 -6.05 -4.68
CA ARG A 143 -2.31 -6.09 -4.68
C ARG A 143 -1.65 -5.95 -6.05
N LYS A 144 -2.43 -6.04 -7.13
CA LYS A 144 -1.97 -5.92 -8.52
C LYS A 144 -2.94 -5.06 -9.33
N VAL A 145 -2.42 -4.29 -10.28
CA VAL A 145 -3.19 -3.58 -11.31
C VAL A 145 -2.73 -4.13 -12.65
N GLU A 146 -3.64 -4.69 -13.45
CA GLU A 146 -3.30 -5.33 -14.73
C GLU A 146 -2.12 -6.33 -14.66
N ASN A 147 -2.06 -7.12 -13.58
CA ASN A 147 -0.99 -8.06 -13.21
C ASN A 147 0.30 -7.46 -12.65
N GLU A 148 0.45 -6.15 -12.70
CA GLU A 148 1.62 -5.43 -12.23
C GLU A 148 1.55 -5.02 -10.76
N ARG A 149 2.72 -4.97 -10.11
CA ARG A 149 2.83 -4.58 -8.69
C ARG A 149 3.28 -3.13 -8.57
N PHE A 150 2.67 -2.42 -7.62
CA PHE A 150 3.03 -1.03 -7.30
C PHE A 150 3.48 -0.94 -5.84
N LEU A 151 4.60 -0.25 -5.61
CA LEU A 151 5.10 0.09 -4.28
C LEU A 151 4.08 0.98 -3.53
N ALA A 152 3.38 1.89 -4.22
CA ALA A 152 2.32 2.71 -3.62
C ALA A 152 1.20 1.86 -2.97
N LEU A 153 0.71 0.83 -3.66
CA LEU A 153 -0.30 -0.10 -3.12
C LEU A 153 0.26 -0.91 -1.95
N GLU A 154 1.48 -1.43 -2.09
CA GLU A 154 2.15 -2.19 -1.04
C GLU A 154 2.37 -1.34 0.23
N MET A 155 2.75 -0.07 0.08
CA MET A 155 2.93 0.86 1.20
C MET A 155 1.60 1.16 1.90
N THR A 156 0.53 1.34 1.13
CA THR A 156 -0.81 1.56 1.67
C THR A 156 -1.26 0.37 2.51
N PHE A 157 -1.09 -0.84 1.97
CA PHE A 157 -1.41 -2.06 2.70
C PHE A 157 -0.55 -2.25 3.95
N ARG A 158 0.77 -2.02 3.88
CA ARG A 158 1.65 -2.14 5.07
C ARG A 158 1.20 -1.22 6.20
N MET A 159 0.82 0.02 5.87
CA MET A 159 0.32 0.97 6.86
C MET A 159 -0.99 0.50 7.51
N THR A 160 -1.87 -0.15 6.75
CA THR A 160 -3.20 -0.54 7.26
C THR A 160 -3.23 -1.93 7.90
N ASN A 161 -2.40 -2.86 7.41
CA ASN A 161 -2.38 -4.25 7.86
C ASN A 161 -1.47 -4.48 9.08
N SER A 162 -0.43 -3.65 9.27
CA SER A 162 0.41 -3.70 10.49
C SER A 162 -0.37 -3.43 11.78
N VAL A 163 -1.53 -2.79 11.68
CA VAL A 163 -2.43 -2.54 12.82
C VAL A 163 -3.43 -3.68 13.06
N MET A 164 -3.56 -4.62 12.13
CA MET A 164 -4.64 -5.62 12.08
C MET A 164 -4.25 -7.02 12.60
N LEU A 165 -3.00 -7.45 12.43
CA LEU A 165 -2.61 -8.85 12.59
C LEU A 165 -2.13 -9.28 14.01
N GLY A 166 -2.02 -8.37 14.98
CA GLY A 166 -1.16 -8.63 16.15
C GLY A 166 -1.79 -9.13 17.45
N PHE A 167 -2.85 -8.49 17.97
CA PHE A 167 -3.04 -8.48 19.43
C PHE A 167 -4.42 -8.94 19.93
N TYR A 168 -5.48 -8.77 19.15
CA TYR A 168 -6.82 -8.71 19.73
C TYR A 168 -7.58 -10.04 19.72
N GLY A 169 -7.50 -10.84 18.65
CA GLY A 169 -8.18 -12.14 18.57
C GLY A 169 -7.59 -13.20 19.51
N PHE A 170 -6.31 -13.09 19.89
CA PHE A 170 -5.61 -14.04 20.75
C PHE A 170 -5.83 -13.74 22.25
N LEU A 171 -5.72 -12.48 22.68
CA LEU A 171 -5.86 -12.12 24.10
C LEU A 171 -7.28 -12.36 24.63
N VAL A 172 -8.30 -12.08 23.83
CA VAL A 172 -9.72 -12.17 24.24
C VAL A 172 -10.21 -13.62 24.41
N MET A 173 -9.47 -14.60 23.85
CA MET A 173 -9.76 -16.03 24.02
C MET A 173 -9.09 -16.62 25.27
N THR A 174 -8.22 -15.88 25.95
CA THR A 174 -7.59 -16.33 27.20
C THR A 174 -8.53 -16.08 28.38
N LYS A 175 -8.67 -17.07 29.26
CA LYS A 175 -9.55 -16.96 30.44
C LYS A 175 -9.16 -15.82 31.38
N ASP A 176 -7.86 -15.49 31.42
CA ASP A 176 -7.31 -14.46 32.30
C ASP A 176 -7.70 -13.04 31.85
N TYR A 177 -7.88 -12.82 30.54
CA TYR A 177 -8.34 -11.52 30.02
C TYR A 177 -9.78 -11.20 30.45
N LEU A 178 -10.62 -12.22 30.57
CA LEU A 178 -12.03 -12.07 30.97
C LEU A 178 -12.19 -11.74 32.46
N ALA A 179 -11.15 -11.92 33.27
CA ALA A 179 -11.13 -11.55 34.69
C ALA A 179 -10.83 -10.06 34.94
N ILE A 180 -10.49 -9.30 33.89
CA ILE A 180 -10.19 -7.87 33.98
C ILE A 180 -11.49 -7.07 34.07
N GLU A 181 -11.63 -6.21 35.07
CA GLU A 181 -12.80 -5.35 35.31
C GLU A 181 -13.22 -4.55 34.06
N TYR A 182 -12.24 -4.11 33.28
CA TYR A 182 -12.44 -3.32 32.06
C TYR A 182 -12.44 -4.13 30.75
N ALA A 183 -12.54 -5.47 30.81
CA ALA A 183 -12.49 -6.31 29.61
C ALA A 183 -13.58 -5.96 28.58
N LEU A 184 -14.83 -5.76 29.03
CA LEU A 184 -15.95 -5.40 28.16
C LEU A 184 -15.78 -4.06 27.43
N PRO A 185 -15.52 -2.92 28.12
CA PRO A 185 -15.35 -1.65 27.44
C PRO A 185 -14.12 -1.63 26.53
N ILE A 186 -13.00 -2.25 26.93
CA ILE A 186 -11.83 -2.43 26.05
C ILE A 186 -12.22 -3.22 24.82
N ALA A 187 -13.02 -4.27 24.99
CA ALA A 187 -13.41 -5.11 23.88
C ALA A 187 -14.30 -4.38 22.85
N CYS A 188 -15.26 -3.59 23.35
CA CYS A 188 -16.11 -2.76 22.49
C CYS A 188 -15.29 -1.69 21.76
N PHE A 189 -14.35 -1.05 22.45
CA PHE A 189 -13.46 -0.05 21.84
C PHE A 189 -12.64 -0.64 20.70
N LEU A 190 -11.99 -1.77 20.93
CA LEU A 190 -11.15 -2.42 19.93
C LEU A 190 -11.97 -2.96 18.75
N PHE A 191 -13.19 -3.43 18.98
CA PHE A 191 -14.13 -3.80 17.92
C PHE A 191 -14.41 -2.62 16.97
N VAL A 192 -14.83 -1.47 17.53
CA VAL A 192 -15.17 -0.28 16.73
C VAL A 192 -13.95 0.30 16.02
N VAL A 193 -12.82 0.36 16.72
CA VAL A 193 -11.55 0.85 16.15
C VAL A 193 -11.09 -0.04 14.99
N THR A 194 -11.27 -1.36 15.10
CA THR A 194 -10.96 -2.30 14.01
C THR A 194 -11.82 -2.05 12.78
N ILE A 195 -13.15 -1.89 12.95
CA ILE A 195 -14.05 -1.57 11.84
C ILE A 195 -13.66 -0.25 11.18
N ALA A 196 -13.43 0.80 11.97
CA ALA A 196 -13.05 2.11 11.45
C ALA A 196 -11.75 2.03 10.63
N MET A 197 -10.78 1.25 11.08
CA MET A 197 -9.53 1.05 10.35
C MET A 197 -9.68 0.20 9.08
N ILE A 198 -10.51 -0.85 9.08
CA ILE A 198 -10.81 -1.62 7.86
C ILE A 198 -11.46 -0.73 6.80
N LEU A 199 -12.45 0.08 7.20
CA LEU A 199 -13.11 1.03 6.29
C LEU A 199 -12.13 2.08 5.75
N THR A 200 -11.27 2.58 6.62
CA THR A 200 -10.21 3.53 6.24
C THR A 200 -9.23 2.89 5.26
N SER A 201 -8.80 1.66 5.54
CA SER A 201 -7.89 0.91 4.67
C SER A 201 -8.48 0.68 3.28
N TYR A 202 -9.75 0.27 3.22
CA TYR A 202 -10.45 0.11 1.96
C TYR A 202 -10.51 1.43 1.19
N HIS A 203 -10.85 2.54 1.86
CA HIS A 203 -10.91 3.85 1.22
C HIS A 203 -9.56 4.30 0.66
N LEU A 204 -8.50 4.24 1.46
CA LEU A 204 -7.14 4.62 1.05
C LEU A 204 -6.65 3.73 -0.10
N THR A 205 -6.81 2.41 0.02
CA THR A 205 -6.38 1.45 -1.02
C THR A 205 -7.13 1.69 -2.33
N ASN A 206 -8.45 1.88 -2.28
CA ASN A 206 -9.24 2.15 -3.47
C ASN A 206 -8.84 3.48 -4.13
N LYS A 207 -8.58 4.53 -3.34
CA LYS A 207 -8.12 5.82 -3.86
C LYS A 207 -6.77 5.69 -4.57
N VAL A 208 -5.82 4.98 -3.98
CA VAL A 208 -4.51 4.70 -4.58
C VAL A 208 -4.64 3.86 -5.85
N PHE A 209 -5.48 2.81 -5.81
CA PHE A 209 -5.74 1.95 -6.96
C PHE A 209 -6.28 2.74 -8.16
N ILE A 210 -7.29 3.59 -7.94
CA ILE A 210 -7.85 4.47 -8.98
C ILE A 210 -6.80 5.46 -9.50
N SER A 211 -6.00 6.04 -8.59
CA SER A 211 -4.92 6.97 -8.96
C SER A 211 -3.90 6.30 -9.87
N ILE A 212 -3.50 5.06 -9.58
CA ILE A 212 -2.55 4.28 -10.39
C ILE A 212 -3.13 4.00 -11.77
N LYS A 213 -4.36 3.50 -11.86
CA LYS A 213 -5.04 3.28 -13.15
C LYS A 213 -5.03 4.54 -14.01
N LYS A 214 -5.37 5.68 -13.40
CA LYS A 214 -5.38 6.97 -14.10
C LYS A 214 -3.99 7.43 -14.53
N GLN A 215 -2.99 7.31 -13.66
CA GLN A 215 -1.62 7.79 -13.91
C GLN A 215 -0.92 6.99 -15.02
N TYR A 216 -1.10 5.67 -15.02
CA TYR A 216 -0.44 4.77 -15.97
C TYR A 216 -1.34 4.37 -17.15
N GLN A 217 -2.53 4.97 -17.27
CA GLN A 217 -3.51 4.68 -18.33
C GLN A 217 -3.86 3.18 -18.46
N LEU A 218 -3.87 2.49 -17.31
CA LEU A 218 -4.21 1.07 -17.22
C LEU A 218 -5.74 0.94 -17.17
N THR A 219 -6.30 0.08 -18.02
CA THR A 219 -7.75 -0.16 -18.16
C THR A 219 -8.37 -0.88 -16.96
#